data_AF-N9SYJ1-F1
#
_entry.id   AF-N9SYJ1-F1
#
_cell.length_a   1.000
_cell.length_b   1.000
_cell.length_c   1.000
_cell.angle_alpha   90.00
_cell.angle_beta   90.00
_cell.angle_gamma   90.00
#
_symmetry.space_group_name_H-M   'P 1'
#
loop_
_entity.id
_entity.type
_entity.pdbx_description
1 polymer ?
#
loop_
_entity_poly.entity_id
_entity_poly.type
_entity_poly.pdbx_seq_one_letter_code
_entity_poly.pdbx_strand_id
1 'polypeptide(L)'
;MNPTADELQLIERIKASYHDVISDLPPIEVLPRYIKFSEYSQEQRHCLDALIKAHSALSLSYQLIDSKQQAVSLSSEQLEQFNITSHLDWSLTTLSFDLTNAAIFISLCFQDDLK
;
A
#
# COMPACT_ATOMS: atom_id res chain seq x y z
N MET A 1 -10.86 -10.39 25.03
CA MET A 1 -10.24 -11.74 24.98
C MET A 1 -8.75 -11.54 24.80
N ASN A 2 -7.92 -12.29 25.52
CA ASN A 2 -6.48 -12.28 25.31
C ASN A 2 -6.13 -13.37 24.29
N PRO A 3 -5.17 -13.12 23.38
CA PRO A 3 -4.81 -14.10 22.38
C PRO A 3 -4.15 -15.34 22.99
N THR A 4 -4.37 -16.49 22.37
CA THR A 4 -3.73 -17.77 22.71
C THR A 4 -2.25 -17.77 22.31
N ALA A 5 -1.48 -18.76 22.78
CA ALA A 5 -0.07 -18.89 22.43
C ALA A 5 0.13 -19.12 20.91
N ASP A 6 -0.78 -19.86 20.27
CA ASP A 6 -0.74 -20.14 18.84
C ASP A 6 -1.09 -18.87 18.03
N GLU A 7 -2.08 -18.10 18.48
CA GLU A 7 -2.42 -16.79 17.90
C GLU A 7 -1.22 -15.82 17.99
N LEU A 8 -0.48 -15.82 19.10
CA LEU A 8 0.72 -15.00 19.26
C LEU A 8 1.85 -15.43 18.29
N GLN A 9 2.07 -16.73 18.09
CA GLN A 9 3.07 -17.22 17.12
C GLN A 9 2.69 -16.86 15.68
N LEU A 10 1.41 -16.97 15.34
CA LEU A 10 0.90 -16.55 14.04
C LEU A 10 1.09 -15.04 13.82
N ILE A 11 0.78 -14.22 14.82
CA ILE A 11 1.00 -12.77 14.77
C ILE A 11 2.47 -12.44 14.54
N GLU A 12 3.40 -13.09 15.23
CA GLU A 12 4.84 -12.85 15.05
C GLU A 12 5.34 -13.28 13.67
N ARG A 13 4.83 -14.39 13.12
CA ARG A 13 5.14 -14.80 11.73
C ARG A 13 4.63 -13.79 10.71
N ILE A 14 3.40 -13.29 10.87
CA ILE A 14 2.85 -12.24 10.00
C ILE A 14 3.71 -10.98 10.10
N LYS A 15 4.06 -10.52 11.31
CA LYS A 15 4.93 -9.35 11.50
C LYS A 15 6.27 -9.52 10.80
N ALA A 16 6.91 -10.68 10.94
CA ALA A 16 8.18 -10.96 10.29
C ALA A 16 8.07 -10.87 8.75
N SER A 17 7.02 -11.46 8.16
CA SER A 17 6.79 -11.38 6.71
C SER A 17 6.57 -9.96 6.19
N TYR A 18 5.96 -9.08 7.00
CA TYR A 18 5.79 -7.67 6.64
C TYR A 18 7.04 -6.82 6.90
N HIS A 19 7.91 -7.24 7.83
CA HIS A 19 9.09 -6.45 8.20
C HIS A 19 10.05 -6.25 7.02
N ASP A 20 10.31 -7.32 6.26
CA ASP A 20 11.18 -7.27 5.09
C ASP A 20 10.64 -6.35 3.98
N VAL A 21 9.31 -6.30 3.82
CA VAL A 21 8.66 -5.42 2.83
C VAL A 21 8.68 -3.96 3.29
N ILE A 22 8.56 -3.72 4.60
CA ILE A 22 8.55 -2.37 5.18
C ILE A 22 9.96 -1.77 5.24
N SER A 23 11.01 -2.58 5.43
CA SER A 23 12.39 -2.07 5.52
C SER A 23 12.87 -1.38 4.24
N ASP A 24 12.32 -1.77 3.09
CA ASP A 24 12.65 -1.17 1.79
C ASP A 24 11.83 0.10 1.50
N LEU A 25 10.87 0.45 2.36
CA LEU A 25 10.07 1.66 2.20
C LEU A 25 10.80 2.89 2.74
N PRO A 26 10.67 4.04 2.06
CA PRO A 26 11.17 5.30 2.60
C PRO A 26 10.44 5.68 3.89
N PRO A 27 11.01 6.60 4.69
CA PRO A 27 10.35 7.15 5.88
C PRO A 27 8.91 7.61 5.60
N ILE A 28 8.05 7.49 6.60
CA ILE A 28 6.64 7.86 6.48
C ILE A 28 6.55 9.38 6.27
N GLU A 29 6.02 9.77 5.11
CA GLU A 29 5.70 11.14 4.77
C GLU A 29 4.19 11.37 4.81
N VAL A 30 3.77 12.56 5.24
CA VAL A 30 2.36 12.94 5.13
C VAL A 30 2.06 13.18 3.66
N LEU A 31 1.21 12.33 3.08
CA LEU A 31 0.75 12.44 1.70
C LEU A 31 -0.54 13.27 1.65
N PRO A 32 -0.52 14.47 1.04
CA PRO A 32 -1.71 15.29 0.92
C PRO A 32 -2.80 14.59 0.08
N ARG A 33 -4.06 15.00 0.27
CA ARG A 33 -5.20 14.46 -0.50
C ARG A 33 -5.76 15.54 -1.39
N TYR A 34 -6.19 15.18 -2.59
CA TYR A 34 -6.75 16.11 -3.58
C TYR A 34 -5.78 17.22 -4.01
N ILE A 35 -4.49 17.08 -3.73
CA ILE A 35 -3.42 17.96 -4.18
C ILE A 35 -2.68 17.29 -5.32
N LYS A 36 -2.29 18.06 -6.34
CA LYS A 36 -1.55 17.53 -7.48
C LYS A 36 -0.17 17.06 -7.08
N PHE A 37 0.31 15.98 -7.69
CA PHE A 37 1.67 15.48 -7.45
C PHE A 37 2.75 16.50 -7.83
N SER A 38 2.47 17.45 -8.73
CA SER A 38 3.33 18.59 -9.02
C SER A 38 3.65 19.48 -7.82
N GLU A 39 2.80 19.47 -6.79
CA GLU A 39 2.94 20.28 -5.58
C GLU A 39 3.59 19.50 -4.42
N TYR A 40 3.82 18.19 -4.60
CA TYR A 40 4.46 17.37 -3.57
C TYR A 40 5.96 17.66 -3.51
N SER A 41 6.55 17.55 -2.32
CA SER A 41 8.01 17.51 -2.15
C SER A 41 8.60 16.29 -2.87
N GLN A 42 9.92 16.29 -3.04
CA GLN A 42 10.59 15.14 -3.63
C GLN A 42 10.44 13.89 -2.74
N GLU A 43 10.53 14.01 -1.41
CA GLU A 43 10.34 12.86 -0.52
C GLU A 43 8.91 12.32 -0.59
N GLN A 44 7.90 13.20 -0.60
CA GLN A 44 6.49 12.80 -0.73
C GLN A 44 6.23 12.05 -2.04
N ARG A 45 6.82 12.51 -3.15
CA ARG A 45 6.71 11.82 -4.44
C ARG A 45 7.35 10.45 -4.39
N HIS A 46 8.56 10.35 -3.84
CA HIS A 46 9.26 9.08 -3.70
C HIS A 46 8.50 8.09 -2.80
N CYS A 47 7.96 8.58 -1.68
CA CYS A 47 7.14 7.80 -0.77
C CYS A 47 5.87 7.26 -1.45
N LEU A 48 5.12 8.12 -2.16
CA LEU A 48 3.92 7.68 -2.88
C LEU A 48 4.24 6.67 -3.99
N ASP A 49 5.32 6.88 -4.75
CA ASP A 49 5.75 5.97 -5.81
C ASP A 49 6.08 4.58 -5.26
N ALA A 50 6.81 4.51 -4.14
CA ALA A 50 7.13 3.27 -3.45
C ALA A 50 5.87 2.56 -2.93
N LEU A 51 4.94 3.30 -2.31
CA LEU A 51 3.70 2.74 -1.76
C LEU A 51 2.76 2.20 -2.84
N ILE A 52 2.66 2.88 -3.99
CA ILE A 52 1.86 2.41 -5.12
C ILE A 52 2.46 1.12 -5.70
N LYS A 53 3.80 1.04 -5.83
CA LYS A 53 4.46 -0.19 -6.30
C LYS A 53 4.30 -1.35 -5.33
N ALA A 54 4.44 -1.08 -4.03
CA ALA A 54 4.31 -2.08 -2.97
C ALA A 54 2.86 -2.36 -2.56
N HIS A 55 1.86 -1.75 -3.19
CA HIS A 55 0.48 -1.78 -2.71
C HIS A 55 -0.07 -3.20 -2.49
N SER A 56 0.20 -4.14 -3.39
CA SER A 56 -0.28 -5.52 -3.26
C SER A 56 0.39 -6.24 -2.08
N ALA A 57 1.70 -6.13 -1.95
CA ALA A 57 2.46 -6.75 -0.86
C ALA A 57 2.08 -6.18 0.52
N LEU A 58 1.74 -4.89 0.56
CA LEU A 58 1.35 -4.18 1.78
C LEU A 58 -0.16 -4.21 2.03
N SER A 59 -0.94 -4.92 1.21
CA SER A 59 -2.41 -4.89 1.27
C SER A 59 -2.97 -3.47 1.33
N LEU A 60 -2.47 -2.57 0.48
CA LEU A 60 -2.93 -1.19 0.39
C LEU A 60 -3.92 -1.04 -0.76
N SER A 61 -4.98 -0.30 -0.49
CA SER A 61 -5.88 0.24 -1.50
C SER A 61 -5.57 1.72 -1.70
N TYR A 62 -5.59 2.18 -2.95
CA TYR A 62 -5.39 3.56 -3.31
C TYR A 62 -6.42 4.00 -4.35
N GLN A 63 -6.65 5.30 -4.43
CA GLN A 63 -7.48 5.91 -5.46
C GLN A 63 -6.79 7.17 -5.98
N LEU A 64 -6.68 7.24 -7.30
CA LEU A 64 -6.07 8.36 -8.01
C LEU A 64 -7.13 9.01 -8.90
N ILE A 65 -6.98 10.31 -9.09
CA ILE A 65 -7.74 11.06 -10.08
C ILE A 65 -6.78 11.75 -11.05
N ASP A 66 -7.17 11.82 -12.32
CA ASP A 66 -6.39 12.50 -13.36
C ASP A 66 -6.63 14.01 -13.38
N SER A 67 -6.01 14.69 -14.35
CA SER A 67 -6.15 16.13 -14.57
C SER A 67 -7.58 16.58 -14.92
N LYS A 68 -8.45 15.64 -15.31
CA LYS A 68 -9.87 15.86 -15.62
C LYS A 68 -10.78 15.46 -14.45
N GLN A 69 -10.22 15.18 -13.28
CA GLN A 69 -10.94 14.70 -12.09
C GLN A 69 -11.63 13.35 -12.29
N GLN A 70 -11.13 12.53 -13.22
CA GLN A 70 -11.64 11.18 -13.46
C GLN A 70 -10.84 10.16 -12.64
N ALA A 71 -11.54 9.20 -12.04
CA ALA A 71 -10.91 8.10 -11.33
C ALA A 71 -10.03 7.30 -12.30
N VAL A 72 -8.79 7.05 -11.90
CA VAL A 72 -7.85 6.26 -12.68
C VAL A 72 -7.78 4.87 -12.09
N SER A 73 -7.94 3.86 -12.95
CA SER A 73 -7.66 2.47 -12.63
C SER A 73 -6.45 2.02 -13.43
N LEU A 74 -5.41 1.58 -12.73
CA LEU A 74 -4.19 1.06 -13.33
C LEU A 74 -4.23 -0.47 -13.29
N SER A 75 -3.79 -1.11 -14.38
CA SER A 75 -3.50 -2.55 -14.41
C SER A 75 -2.27 -2.87 -13.57
N SER A 76 -2.08 -4.14 -13.22
CA SER A 76 -0.91 -4.61 -12.47
C SER A 76 0.41 -4.25 -13.16
N GLU A 77 0.49 -4.39 -14.48
CA GLU A 77 1.69 -4.04 -15.25
C GLU A 77 1.98 -2.53 -15.20
N GLN A 78 0.92 -1.70 -15.25
CA GLN A 78 1.06 -0.25 -15.11
C GLN A 78 1.48 0.18 -13.71
N LEU A 79 1.19 -0.63 -12.69
CA LEU A 79 1.56 -0.37 -11.30
C LEU A 79 3.02 -0.66 -11.03
N GLU A 80 3.54 -1.76 -11.57
CA GLU A 80 4.97 -2.10 -11.46
C GLU A 80 5.85 -1.02 -12.11
N GLN A 81 5.39 -0.47 -13.22
CA GLN A 81 6.08 0.57 -13.99
C GLN A 81 5.65 1.99 -13.59
N PHE A 82 4.85 2.14 -12.53
CA PHE A 82 4.34 3.44 -12.13
C PHE A 82 5.50 4.40 -11.88
N ASN A 83 5.37 5.61 -12.40
CA ASN A 83 6.33 6.67 -12.16
C ASN A 83 5.56 7.98 -11.97
N ILE A 84 5.53 8.45 -10.73
CA ILE A 84 4.81 9.66 -10.36
C ILE A 84 5.19 10.90 -11.20
N THR A 85 6.43 10.97 -11.69
CA THR A 85 6.90 12.10 -12.52
C THR A 85 6.22 12.16 -13.89
N SER A 86 5.66 11.06 -14.38
CA SER A 86 4.88 11.02 -15.63
C SER A 86 3.42 11.45 -15.42
N HIS A 87 3.00 11.65 -14.17
CA HIS A 87 1.61 11.87 -13.78
C HIS A 87 1.45 13.08 -12.85
N LEU A 88 2.27 14.12 -13.03
CA LEU A 88 2.33 15.25 -12.09
C LEU A 88 1.00 16.01 -11.93
N ASP A 89 0.13 15.97 -12.93
CA ASP A 89 -1.20 16.60 -12.87
C ASP A 89 -2.28 15.73 -12.21
N TRP A 90 -1.93 14.54 -11.74
CA TRP A 90 -2.84 13.65 -11.00
C TRP A 90 -2.80 13.96 -9.51
N SER A 91 -3.82 13.48 -8.80
CA SER A 91 -3.94 13.63 -7.36
C SER A 91 -4.32 12.31 -6.70
N LEU A 92 -3.88 12.14 -5.45
CA LEU A 92 -4.25 11.02 -4.59
C LEU A 92 -5.51 11.41 -3.81
N THR A 93 -6.57 10.61 -3.88
CA THR A 93 -7.80 10.84 -3.11
C THR A 93 -7.82 9.98 -1.85
N THR A 94 -7.39 8.71 -1.97
CA THR A 94 -7.42 7.74 -0.88
C THR A 94 -6.20 6.84 -0.95
N LEU A 95 -5.67 6.48 0.22
CA LEU A 95 -4.62 5.48 0.44
C LEU A 95 -4.87 4.94 1.83
N SER A 96 -5.26 3.68 1.91
CA SER A 96 -5.69 3.03 3.15
C SER A 96 -5.31 1.56 3.12
N PHE A 97 -5.12 0.98 4.30
CA PHE A 97 -4.97 -0.46 4.42
C PHE A 97 -6.27 -1.16 4.03
N ASP A 98 -6.17 -2.13 3.13
CA ASP A 98 -7.26 -2.98 2.71
C ASP A 98 -7.32 -4.20 3.63
N LEU A 99 -8.06 -4.03 4.72
CA LEU A 99 -8.30 -5.08 5.71
C LEU A 99 -8.90 -6.34 5.08
N THR A 100 -9.69 -6.22 4.02
CA THR A 100 -10.35 -7.36 3.39
C THR A 100 -9.32 -8.19 2.63
N ASN A 101 -8.51 -7.55 1.80
CA ASN A 101 -7.44 -8.23 1.06
C ASN A 101 -6.39 -8.81 2.00
N ALA A 102 -6.02 -8.08 3.06
CA ALA A 102 -5.11 -8.59 4.08
C ALA A 102 -5.68 -9.84 4.78
N ALA A 103 -6.95 -9.82 5.17
CA ALA A 103 -7.59 -10.96 5.81
C ALA A 103 -7.67 -12.18 4.89
N ILE A 104 -7.96 -11.97 3.60
CA ILE A 104 -7.96 -13.04 2.60
C ILE A 104 -6.55 -13.63 2.45
N PHE A 105 -5.53 -12.78 2.28
CA PHE A 105 -4.14 -13.22 2.18
C PHE A 105 -3.71 -14.04 3.40
N ILE A 106 -3.98 -13.53 4.61
CA ILE A 106 -3.66 -14.24 5.86
C ILE A 106 -4.38 -15.60 5.90
N SER A 107 -5.67 -15.62 5.56
CA SER A 107 -6.47 -16.86 5.57
C SER A 107 -5.95 -17.90 4.59
N LEU A 108 -5.42 -17.48 3.43
CA LEU A 108 -4.87 -18.37 2.42
C LEU A 108 -3.46 -18.85 2.77
N CYS A 109 -2.57 -17.95 3.20
CA CYS A 109 -1.17 -18.27 3.47
C CYS A 109 -0.95 -19.01 4.79
N PHE A 110 -1.85 -18.83 5.75
CA PHE A 110 -1.77 -19.46 7.08
C PHE A 110 -2.93 -20.42 7.32
N GLN A 111 -3.56 -20.93 6.26
CA GLN A 111 -4.74 -21.79 6.35
C GLN A 111 -4.52 -23.01 7.25
N ASP A 112 -3.32 -23.61 7.21
CA ASP A 112 -2.97 -24.78 8.03
C ASP A 112 -2.64 -24.43 9.48
N ASP A 113 -2.24 -23.18 9.74
CA ASP A 113 -1.99 -22.65 11.09
C ASP A 113 -3.29 -22.16 11.77
N LEU A 114 -4.38 -22.00 11.01
CA LEU A 114 -5.69 -21.49 11.46
C LEU A 114 -6.72 -22.59 11.80
N LYS A 115 -6.34 -23.87 11.74
CA LYS A 115 -7.18 -25.02 12.10
C LYS A 115 -7.02 -25.39 13.57
#